data_AF-A0A6C0KBV4-F1
#
_entry.id   AF-A0A6C0KBV4-F1
#
_cell.length_a   1.000
_cell.length_b   1.000
_cell.length_c   1.000
_cell.angle_alpha   90.00
_cell.angle_beta   90.00
_cell.angle_gamma   90.00
#
_symmetry.space_group_name_H-M   'P 1'
#
loop_
_entity.id
_entity.type
_entity.pdbx_description
1 polymer ?
#
loop_
_entity_poly.entity_id
_entity_poly.type
_entity_poly.pdbx_seq_one_letter_code
_entity_poly.pdbx_strand_id
1 'polypeptide(L)'
;MPSKNLKDKYLPIISSKWVNNESYDSLMSVIWQYVDEVLESKDLNPNKNPHFGLKLANDFEKEVYDYLYLLKKGNWIRRRAADENYKLHWLEYEVQFLAFYEVRKRLYGLLDLWITEEFENKKVIKKDGLAGLAQDGQNVHTQAVVNQTNDGITIIRKTVIPKGQNTLDEIINAWITTIPESIELLSPVYEDMQKWGKCRTVIKKGDFEYRKALRGIWAKIKTYEGDIRLELTKRLWEECYESVGMCAQGHLSRLANVLVGFDETIKPPSSSKQYFQEQIANLSRKDLSTEEKIKLATELMDEVELPQDERAPWLEAF
;
A
#
# COMPACT_ATOMS: atom_id res chain seq x y z
N MET A 1 27.94 44.78 12.48
CA MET A 1 26.52 44.41 12.26
C MET A 1 26.46 42.90 12.13
N PRO A 2 25.55 42.20 12.83
CA PRO A 2 25.46 40.74 12.71
C PRO A 2 25.19 40.43 11.23
N SER A 3 26.03 39.58 10.61
CA SER A 3 25.86 39.18 9.22
C SER A 3 24.48 38.57 9.10
N LYS A 4 23.55 39.29 8.48
CA LYS A 4 22.22 38.77 8.19
C LYS A 4 22.45 37.47 7.42
N ASN A 5 21.94 36.35 7.93
CA ASN A 5 22.13 35.05 7.30
C ASN A 5 21.66 35.17 5.85
N LEU A 6 22.60 35.10 4.89
CA LEU A 6 22.32 35.34 3.48
C LEU A 6 21.23 34.39 2.98
N LYS A 7 21.14 33.18 3.54
CA LYS A 7 20.09 32.21 3.21
C LYS A 7 18.68 32.76 3.48
N ASP A 8 18.48 33.45 4.60
CA ASP A 8 17.18 34.04 4.99
C ASP A 8 16.77 35.18 4.05
N LYS A 9 17.74 35.81 3.36
CA LYS A 9 17.48 36.79 2.29
C LYS A 9 17.04 36.10 1.00
N TYR A 10 17.70 35.01 0.61
CA TYR A 10 17.54 34.43 -0.73
C TYR A 10 16.44 33.35 -0.85
N LEU A 11 16.19 32.56 0.20
CA LEU A 11 15.14 31.52 0.17
C LEU A 11 13.73 32.08 -0.13
N PRO A 12 13.29 33.22 0.47
CA PRO A 12 11.99 33.82 0.12
C PRO A 12 11.92 34.31 -1.32
N ILE A 13 13.01 34.85 -1.87
CA ILE A 13 13.09 35.33 -3.25
C ILE A 13 12.89 34.14 -4.21
N ILE A 14 13.65 33.06 -4.00
CA ILE A 14 13.55 31.84 -4.81
C ILE A 14 12.14 31.26 -4.71
N SER A 15 11.56 31.19 -3.52
CA SER A 15 10.18 30.74 -3.32
C SER A 15 9.17 31.58 -4.08
N SER A 16 9.31 32.91 -4.05
CA SER A 16 8.40 33.81 -4.76
C SER A 16 8.48 33.60 -6.27
N LYS A 17 9.70 33.55 -6.83
CA LYS A 17 9.92 33.29 -8.25
C LYS A 17 9.35 31.93 -8.66
N TRP A 18 9.54 30.92 -7.84
CA TRP A 18 9.05 29.58 -8.09
C TRP A 18 7.52 29.49 -8.05
N VAL A 19 6.87 30.15 -7.09
CA VAL A 19 5.39 30.25 -7.04
C VAL A 19 4.82 30.95 -8.28
N ASN A 20 5.58 31.87 -8.87
CA ASN A 20 5.22 32.57 -10.10
C ASN A 20 5.56 31.79 -11.39
N ASN A 21 5.96 30.51 -11.28
CA ASN A 21 6.36 29.66 -12.40
C ASN A 21 7.48 30.24 -13.27
N GLU A 22 8.41 30.98 -12.66
CA GLU A 22 9.59 31.44 -13.39
C GLU A 22 10.49 30.27 -13.82
N SER A 23 11.27 30.47 -14.88
CA SER A 23 12.11 29.43 -15.47
C SER A 23 13.21 28.97 -14.51
N TYR A 24 13.73 27.76 -14.75
CA TYR A 24 14.89 27.23 -14.02
C TYR A 24 16.08 28.19 -14.06
N ASP A 25 16.38 28.78 -15.23
CA ASP A 25 17.46 29.77 -15.38
C ASP A 25 17.26 30.99 -14.49
N SER A 26 16.01 31.47 -14.35
CA SER A 26 15.72 32.57 -13.44
C SER A 26 15.93 32.18 -11.98
N LEU A 27 15.67 30.93 -11.59
CA LEU A 27 15.90 30.45 -10.23
C LEU A 27 17.40 30.27 -9.96
N MET A 28 18.13 29.73 -10.94
CA MET A 28 19.58 29.57 -10.88
C MET A 28 20.30 30.91 -10.81
N SER A 29 19.82 31.96 -11.49
CA SER A 29 20.42 33.29 -11.37
C SER A 29 20.39 33.84 -9.94
N VAL A 30 19.35 33.52 -9.17
CA VAL A 30 19.27 33.90 -7.75
C VAL A 30 20.20 33.05 -6.88
N ILE A 31 20.37 31.77 -7.20
CA ILE A 31 21.37 30.91 -6.55
C ILE A 31 22.79 31.46 -6.80
N TRP A 32 23.10 31.89 -8.02
CA TRP A 32 24.41 32.48 -8.34
C TRP A 32 24.62 33.84 -7.66
N GLN A 33 23.60 34.67 -7.53
CA GLN A 33 23.69 35.91 -6.73
C GLN A 33 24.02 35.61 -5.25
N TYR A 34 23.42 34.57 -4.68
CA TYR A 34 23.77 34.11 -3.32
C TYR A 34 25.25 33.69 -3.25
N VAL A 35 25.73 32.93 -4.23
CA VAL A 35 27.13 32.48 -4.29
C VAL A 35 28.08 33.67 -4.36
N ASP A 36 27.80 34.64 -5.22
CA ASP A 36 28.63 35.85 -5.36
C ASP A 36 28.70 36.62 -4.04
N GLU A 37 27.57 36.88 -3.38
CA GLU A 37 27.56 37.58 -2.09
C GLU A 37 28.26 36.78 -0.97
N VAL A 38 28.17 35.44 -0.98
CA VAL A 38 28.91 34.59 -0.02
C VAL A 38 30.42 34.67 -0.27
N LEU A 39 30.85 34.62 -1.53
CA LEU A 39 32.27 34.72 -1.89
C LEU A 39 32.83 36.10 -1.55
N GLU A 40 32.11 37.17 -1.88
CA GLU A 40 32.48 38.55 -1.51
C GLU A 40 32.58 38.73 0.01
N SER A 41 31.64 38.18 0.78
CA SER A 41 31.69 38.24 2.25
C SER A 41 32.92 37.55 2.87
N LYS A 42 33.57 36.68 2.08
CA LYS A 42 34.79 35.94 2.46
C LYS A 42 36.05 36.48 1.78
N ASP A 43 35.96 37.60 1.06
CA ASP A 43 37.04 38.18 0.26
C ASP A 43 37.62 37.19 -0.78
N LEU A 44 36.76 36.31 -1.32
CA LEU A 44 37.12 35.34 -2.34
C LEU A 44 36.67 35.82 -3.71
N ASN A 45 37.58 35.77 -4.69
CA ASN A 45 37.26 36.08 -6.08
C ASN A 45 36.65 34.84 -6.78
N PRO A 46 35.41 34.93 -7.31
CA PRO A 46 34.74 33.82 -8.00
C PRO A 46 35.51 33.31 -9.23
N ASN A 47 36.09 34.23 -10.01
CA ASN A 47 36.84 33.91 -11.23
C ASN A 47 38.16 33.18 -10.94
N LYS A 48 38.71 33.36 -9.73
CA LYS A 48 39.93 32.68 -9.29
C LYS A 48 39.65 31.34 -8.59
N ASN A 49 38.41 31.12 -8.14
CA ASN A 49 38.02 29.94 -7.36
C ASN A 49 36.71 29.31 -7.89
N PRO A 50 36.65 28.95 -9.19
CA PRO A 50 35.40 28.48 -9.81
C PRO A 50 34.85 27.22 -9.15
N HIS A 51 35.70 26.32 -8.67
CA HIS A 51 35.28 25.11 -7.95
C HIS A 51 34.58 25.41 -6.63
N PHE A 52 34.98 26.49 -5.95
CA PHE A 52 34.39 26.88 -4.67
C PHE A 52 33.01 27.50 -4.88
N GLY A 53 32.86 28.33 -5.92
CA GLY A 53 31.56 28.86 -6.34
C GLY A 53 30.59 27.76 -6.75
N LEU A 54 31.03 26.80 -7.56
CA LEU A 54 30.21 25.66 -7.98
C LEU A 54 29.75 24.81 -6.79
N LYS A 55 30.65 24.53 -5.84
CA LYS A 55 30.29 23.79 -4.63
C LYS A 55 29.24 24.53 -3.80
N LEU A 56 29.43 25.84 -3.58
CA LEU A 56 28.47 26.66 -2.86
C LEU A 56 27.11 26.71 -3.55
N ALA A 57 27.09 26.78 -4.89
CA ALA A 57 25.87 26.72 -5.69
C ALA A 57 25.12 25.40 -5.44
N ASN A 58 25.81 24.26 -5.56
CA ASN A 58 25.22 22.94 -5.38
C ASN A 58 24.70 22.72 -3.95
N ASP A 59 25.48 23.14 -2.95
CA ASP A 59 25.10 23.01 -1.53
C ASP A 59 23.83 23.85 -1.24
N PHE A 60 23.79 25.09 -1.74
CA PHE A 60 22.63 25.96 -1.56
C PHE A 60 21.41 25.50 -2.37
N GLU A 61 21.62 24.98 -3.57
CA GLU A 61 20.56 24.41 -4.40
C GLU A 61 19.88 23.23 -3.69
N LYS A 62 20.64 22.36 -3.02
CA LYS A 62 20.07 21.27 -2.22
C LYS A 62 19.19 21.79 -1.08
N GLU A 63 19.65 22.84 -0.39
CA GLU A 63 18.85 23.48 0.66
C GLU A 63 17.57 24.14 0.12
N VAL A 64 17.65 24.74 -1.06
CA VAL A 64 16.47 25.24 -1.79
C VAL A 64 15.49 24.09 -2.05
N TYR A 65 15.97 22.92 -2.47
CA TYR A 65 15.10 21.76 -2.70
C TYR A 65 14.36 21.33 -1.43
N ASP A 66 15.08 21.23 -0.31
CA ASP A 66 14.50 20.90 1.00
C ASP A 66 13.45 21.92 1.42
N TYR A 67 13.77 23.20 1.33
CA TYR A 67 12.88 24.30 1.70
C TYR A 67 11.60 24.30 0.86
N LEU A 68 11.71 24.21 -0.47
CA LEU A 68 10.57 24.20 -1.38
C LEU A 68 9.69 22.94 -1.21
N TYR A 69 10.31 21.77 -0.98
CA TYR A 69 9.59 20.54 -0.68
C TYR A 69 8.76 20.67 0.59
N LEU A 70 9.36 21.14 1.69
CA LEU A 70 8.67 21.30 2.97
C LEU A 70 7.50 22.28 2.88
N LEU A 71 7.71 23.41 2.18
CA LEU A 71 6.67 24.41 1.94
C LEU A 71 5.47 23.80 1.20
N LYS A 72 5.71 23.08 0.10
CA LYS A 72 4.63 22.42 -0.67
C LYS A 72 3.96 21.29 0.09
N LYS A 73 4.74 20.44 0.77
CA LYS A 73 4.20 19.37 1.64
C LYS A 73 3.25 19.96 2.68
N GLY A 74 3.68 21.00 3.39
CA GLY A 74 2.85 21.67 4.40
C GLY A 74 1.57 22.28 3.80
N ASN A 75 1.68 22.97 2.66
CA ASN A 75 0.52 23.51 1.94
C ASN A 75 -0.46 22.42 1.51
N TRP A 76 0.04 21.32 0.96
CA TRP A 76 -0.80 20.21 0.52
C TRP A 76 -1.53 19.54 1.68
N ILE A 77 -0.82 19.27 2.79
CA ILE A 77 -1.43 18.70 4.01
C ILE A 77 -2.56 19.63 4.50
N ARG A 78 -2.31 20.95 4.57
CA ARG A 78 -3.32 21.93 4.99
C ARG A 78 -4.54 21.97 4.06
N ARG A 79 -4.33 22.03 2.74
CA ARG A 79 -5.42 22.08 1.76
C ARG A 79 -6.27 20.81 1.81
N ARG A 80 -5.63 19.64 1.95
CA ARG A 80 -6.32 18.35 2.08
C ARG A 80 -7.11 18.23 3.38
N ALA A 81 -6.65 18.85 4.46
CA ALA A 81 -7.40 18.90 5.71
C ALA A 81 -8.60 19.86 5.62
N ALA A 82 -8.50 20.93 4.83
CA ALA A 82 -9.52 21.97 4.71
C ALA A 82 -10.63 21.66 3.70
N ASP A 83 -10.34 20.90 2.64
CA ASP A 83 -11.31 20.56 1.60
C ASP A 83 -11.25 19.06 1.27
N GLU A 84 -12.33 18.35 1.60
CA GLU A 84 -12.51 16.92 1.35
C GLU A 84 -12.53 16.56 -0.14
N ASN A 85 -12.83 17.53 -1.00
CA ASN A 85 -12.80 17.42 -2.45
C ASN A 85 -11.48 17.92 -3.06
N TYR A 86 -10.48 18.28 -2.25
CA TYR A 86 -9.15 18.67 -2.74
C TYR A 86 -8.45 17.45 -3.37
N LYS A 87 -8.71 17.26 -4.66
CA LYS A 87 -8.37 16.04 -5.40
C LYS A 87 -6.86 15.92 -5.67
N LEU A 88 -6.41 14.67 -5.75
CA LEU A 88 -5.04 14.28 -6.09
C LEU A 88 -4.51 14.95 -7.38
N HIS A 89 -5.37 15.11 -8.39
CA HIS A 89 -4.98 15.71 -9.67
C HIS A 89 -4.53 17.17 -9.57
N TRP A 90 -4.89 17.89 -8.51
CA TRP A 90 -4.37 19.24 -8.26
C TRP A 90 -2.90 19.20 -7.83
N LEU A 91 -2.51 18.23 -6.99
CA LEU A 91 -1.10 18.02 -6.65
C LEU A 91 -0.34 17.49 -7.86
N GLU A 92 -0.92 16.58 -8.64
CA GLU A 92 -0.30 16.05 -9.86
C GLU A 92 -0.08 17.15 -10.91
N TYR A 93 -1.09 17.99 -11.15
CA TYR A 93 -0.98 19.18 -11.99
C TYR A 93 0.10 20.12 -11.45
N GLU A 94 0.05 20.47 -10.17
CA GLU A 94 1.07 21.34 -9.57
C GLU A 94 2.48 20.75 -9.71
N VAL A 95 2.67 19.45 -9.48
CA VAL A 95 3.96 18.76 -9.56
C VAL A 95 4.49 18.70 -10.99
N GLN A 96 3.64 18.48 -11.99
CA GLN A 96 4.07 18.41 -13.40
C GLN A 96 4.75 19.69 -13.89
N PHE A 97 4.31 20.86 -13.39
CA PHE A 97 4.82 22.17 -13.83
C PHE A 97 5.94 22.75 -12.96
N LEU A 98 6.45 22.03 -11.94
CA LEU A 98 7.53 22.57 -11.10
C LEU A 98 8.88 22.50 -11.82
N ALA A 99 9.66 23.58 -11.73
CA ALA A 99 10.97 23.71 -12.37
C ALA A 99 12.04 22.73 -11.83
N PHE A 100 12.03 22.41 -10.54
CA PHE A 100 13.05 21.56 -9.92
C PHE A 100 12.65 20.07 -9.92
N TYR A 101 13.38 19.26 -10.68
CA TYR A 101 13.17 17.81 -10.77
C TYR A 101 13.22 17.11 -9.41
N GLU A 102 14.18 17.42 -8.55
CA GLU A 102 14.30 16.79 -7.23
C GLU A 102 13.14 17.11 -6.28
N VAL A 103 12.61 18.33 -6.35
CA VAL A 103 11.41 18.70 -5.60
C VAL A 103 10.20 17.92 -6.12
N ARG A 104 10.06 17.79 -7.45
CA ARG A 104 9.01 16.95 -8.06
C ARG A 104 9.09 15.52 -7.59
N LYS A 105 10.26 14.88 -7.71
CA LYS A 105 10.51 13.49 -7.29
C LYS A 105 10.08 13.25 -5.84
N ARG A 106 10.43 14.16 -4.93
CA ARG A 106 10.05 14.06 -3.51
C ARG A 106 8.57 14.28 -3.26
N LEU A 107 7.93 15.19 -4.00
CA LEU A 107 6.49 15.41 -3.94
C LEU A 107 5.69 14.23 -4.54
N TYR A 108 6.22 13.55 -5.57
CA TYR A 108 5.67 12.29 -6.05
C TYR A 108 5.65 11.22 -4.95
N GLY A 109 6.64 11.21 -4.04
CA GLY A 109 6.61 10.34 -2.86
C GLY A 109 5.51 10.67 -1.84
N LEU A 110 4.81 11.81 -1.96
CA LEU A 110 3.61 12.10 -1.16
C LEU A 110 2.33 11.53 -1.79
N LEU A 111 2.39 11.13 -3.06
CA LEU A 111 1.32 10.46 -3.75
C LEU A 111 1.42 8.97 -3.39
N ASP A 112 0.46 8.45 -2.62
CA ASP A 112 0.31 7.00 -2.47
C ASP A 112 0.19 6.41 -3.88
N LEU A 113 1.14 5.52 -4.21
CA LEU A 113 1.27 4.87 -5.51
C LEU A 113 -0.06 4.26 -5.98
N TRP A 114 -0.89 3.82 -5.03
CA TRP A 114 -2.18 3.22 -5.29
C TRP A 114 -3.33 4.23 -5.46
N ILE A 115 -3.19 5.45 -4.94
CA ILE A 115 -4.14 6.55 -5.16
C ILE A 115 -3.95 7.15 -6.57
N THR A 116 -2.71 7.22 -7.06
CA THR A 116 -2.39 7.66 -8.44
C THR A 116 -3.03 6.73 -9.47
N GLU A 117 -2.95 5.42 -9.26
CA GLU A 117 -3.56 4.43 -10.18
C GLU A 117 -5.09 4.40 -10.12
N GLU A 118 -5.74 4.65 -8.96
CA GLU A 118 -7.21 4.81 -8.92
C GLU A 118 -7.70 5.98 -9.77
N PHE A 119 -6.90 7.06 -9.84
CA PHE A 119 -7.23 8.24 -10.63
C PHE A 119 -7.05 7.99 -12.14
N GLU A 120 -5.95 7.36 -12.56
CA GLU A 120 -5.75 6.98 -13.97
C GLU A 120 -6.76 5.94 -14.44
N ASN A 121 -7.13 4.97 -13.60
CA ASN A 121 -8.07 3.90 -13.97
C ASN A 121 -9.53 4.37 -14.10
N LYS A 122 -9.93 5.48 -13.46
CA LYS A 122 -11.25 6.11 -13.70
C LYS A 122 -11.40 6.65 -15.12
N LYS A 123 -10.29 6.88 -15.85
CA LYS A 123 -10.31 7.27 -17.27
C LYS A 123 -10.45 6.08 -18.23
N VAL A 124 -10.27 4.85 -17.75
CA VAL A 124 -10.30 3.62 -18.58
C VAL A 124 -11.42 2.69 -18.09
N ILE A 125 -12.67 3.14 -18.20
CA ILE A 125 -13.82 2.23 -18.25
C ILE A 125 -14.36 2.28 -19.68
N LYS A 126 -13.79 1.45 -20.56
CA LYS A 126 -14.49 0.98 -21.75
C LYS A 126 -14.98 -0.45 -21.47
N LYS A 127 -16.26 -0.66 -21.78
CA LYS A 127 -17.00 -1.93 -21.75
C LYS A 127 -16.16 -3.03 -22.40
N ASP A 128 -15.98 -4.15 -21.71
CA ASP A 128 -15.93 -5.48 -22.31
C ASP A 128 -16.27 -6.53 -21.25
N GLY A 129 -17.57 -6.85 -21.22
CA GLY A 129 -18.13 -8.19 -21.49
C GLY A 129 -17.79 -9.36 -20.56
N LEU A 130 -18.84 -10.12 -20.22
CA LEU A 130 -18.89 -11.41 -19.50
C LEU A 130 -17.96 -12.53 -20.03
N ALA A 131 -17.24 -12.31 -21.13
CA ALA A 131 -16.33 -13.28 -21.74
C ALA A 131 -15.02 -13.53 -20.94
N GLY A 132 -14.65 -12.61 -20.04
CA GLY A 132 -13.43 -12.74 -19.23
C GLY A 132 -13.53 -13.69 -18.03
N LEU A 133 -14.72 -14.19 -17.70
CA LEU A 133 -14.96 -15.11 -16.57
C LEU A 133 -14.66 -16.58 -16.89
N ALA A 134 -14.61 -16.95 -18.17
CA ALA A 134 -14.49 -18.34 -18.61
C ALA A 134 -13.03 -18.82 -18.81
N GLN A 135 -12.03 -18.01 -18.47
CA GLN A 135 -10.61 -18.29 -18.78
C GLN A 135 -9.67 -18.34 -17.56
N ASP A 136 -10.19 -18.27 -16.32
CA ASP A 136 -9.31 -18.30 -15.15
C ASP A 136 -8.87 -19.74 -14.82
N GLY A 137 -7.75 -20.14 -15.42
CA GLY A 137 -7.07 -21.41 -15.18
C GLY A 137 -6.12 -21.42 -13.98
N GLN A 138 -6.21 -20.45 -13.05
CA GLN A 138 -5.27 -20.35 -11.92
C GLN A 138 -5.75 -21.03 -10.62
N ASN A 139 -6.95 -21.61 -10.56
CA ASN A 139 -7.41 -22.32 -9.37
C ASN A 139 -6.86 -23.75 -9.31
N VAL A 140 -5.68 -23.89 -8.70
CA VAL A 140 -5.10 -25.19 -8.29
C VAL A 140 -5.36 -25.52 -6.81
N HIS A 141 -6.16 -24.70 -6.12
CA HIS A 141 -6.50 -24.88 -4.71
C HIS A 141 -7.90 -25.50 -4.56
N THR A 142 -8.07 -26.40 -3.58
CA THR A 142 -9.36 -27.03 -3.29
C THR A 142 -10.42 -26.00 -2.90
N GLN A 143 -11.68 -26.24 -3.26
CA GLN A 143 -12.79 -25.29 -3.08
C GLN A 143 -12.95 -24.85 -1.61
N ALA A 144 -12.67 -25.73 -0.65
CA ALA A 144 -12.69 -25.43 0.78
C ALA A 144 -11.68 -24.34 1.19
N VAL A 145 -10.44 -24.39 0.67
CA VAL A 145 -9.40 -23.39 0.95
C VAL A 145 -9.76 -22.04 0.34
N VAL A 146 -10.40 -22.07 -0.85
CA VAL A 146 -10.91 -20.88 -1.53
C VAL A 146 -12.05 -20.23 -0.74
N ASN A 147 -13.01 -21.03 -0.26
CA ASN A 147 -14.17 -20.53 0.48
C ASN A 147 -13.77 -19.88 1.81
N GLN A 148 -12.85 -20.52 2.56
CA GLN A 148 -12.39 -19.97 3.83
C GLN A 148 -11.51 -18.71 3.67
N THR A 149 -10.63 -18.70 2.65
CA THR A 149 -9.87 -17.50 2.30
C THR A 149 -10.82 -16.35 1.96
N ASN A 150 -11.91 -16.64 1.23
CA ASN A 150 -12.93 -15.64 0.90
C ASN A 150 -13.66 -15.09 2.12
N ASP A 151 -13.91 -15.90 3.16
CA ASP A 151 -14.58 -15.44 4.39
C ASP A 151 -13.70 -14.49 5.21
N GLY A 152 -12.44 -14.87 5.45
CA GLY A 152 -11.48 -14.01 6.15
C GLY A 152 -11.24 -12.69 5.41
N ILE A 153 -11.05 -12.77 4.08
CA ILE A 153 -10.92 -11.59 3.22
C ILE A 153 -12.20 -10.74 3.21
N THR A 154 -13.39 -11.36 3.29
CA THR A 154 -14.66 -10.62 3.34
C THR A 154 -14.82 -9.80 4.61
N ILE A 155 -14.30 -10.29 5.74
CA ILE A 155 -14.26 -9.52 6.99
C ILE A 155 -13.27 -8.37 6.85
N ILE A 156 -12.06 -8.64 6.35
CA ILE A 156 -11.03 -7.63 6.12
C ILE A 156 -11.53 -6.52 5.19
N ARG A 157 -12.27 -6.85 4.12
CA ARG A 157 -12.89 -5.91 3.17
C ARG A 157 -13.82 -4.90 3.83
N LYS A 158 -14.50 -5.27 4.92
CA LYS A 158 -15.43 -4.39 5.62
C LYS A 158 -14.72 -3.40 6.54
N THR A 159 -13.41 -3.53 6.71
CA THR A 159 -12.62 -2.62 7.54
C THR A 159 -12.60 -1.23 6.92
N VAL A 160 -12.99 -0.23 7.71
CA VAL A 160 -12.91 1.17 7.31
C VAL A 160 -11.44 1.57 7.27
N ILE A 161 -10.96 1.93 6.07
CA ILE A 161 -9.57 2.38 5.90
C ILE A 161 -9.48 3.86 6.30
N PRO A 162 -8.63 4.21 7.30
CA PRO A 162 -8.42 5.60 7.70
C PRO A 162 -8.03 6.51 6.53
N LYS A 163 -8.58 7.72 6.50
CA LYS A 163 -8.22 8.73 5.51
C LYS A 163 -6.72 9.05 5.61
N GLY A 164 -6.03 9.02 4.48
CA GLY A 164 -4.61 9.34 4.40
C GLY A 164 -3.66 8.17 4.69
N GLN A 165 -4.17 6.96 4.96
CA GLN A 165 -3.33 5.78 5.13
C GLN A 165 -2.46 5.53 3.88
N ASN A 166 -1.14 5.56 4.07
CA ASN A 166 -0.14 5.19 3.09
C ASN A 166 0.37 3.79 3.42
N THR A 167 -0.33 2.78 2.91
CA THR A 167 -0.25 1.41 3.45
C THR A 167 1.13 0.80 3.29
N LEU A 168 1.71 0.86 2.10
CA LEU A 168 3.02 0.26 1.87
C LEU A 168 4.11 0.96 2.68
N ASP A 169 4.19 2.28 2.62
CA ASP A 169 5.24 3.02 3.34
C ASP A 169 5.10 2.88 4.86
N GLU A 170 3.87 2.90 5.39
CA GLU A 170 3.62 2.69 6.82
C GLU A 170 4.05 1.28 7.27
N ILE A 171 3.72 0.24 6.51
CA ILE A 171 4.12 -1.15 6.80
C ILE A 171 5.65 -1.28 6.76
N ILE A 172 6.28 -0.78 5.70
CA ILE A 172 7.74 -0.87 5.53
C ILE A 172 8.47 -0.14 6.66
N ASN A 173 8.04 1.07 7.01
CA ASN A 173 8.63 1.80 8.13
C ASN A 173 8.42 1.07 9.46
N ALA A 174 7.26 0.44 9.67
CA ALA A 174 7.00 -0.36 10.85
C ALA A 174 7.97 -1.54 10.93
N TRP A 175 8.12 -2.33 9.85
CA TRP A 175 9.04 -3.46 9.82
C TRP A 175 10.50 -3.06 10.04
N ILE A 176 10.99 -2.01 9.37
CA ILE A 176 12.37 -1.51 9.59
C ILE A 176 12.59 -1.13 11.06
N THR A 177 11.57 -0.59 11.72
CA THR A 177 11.68 -0.13 13.11
C THR A 177 11.57 -1.29 14.11
N THR A 178 10.70 -2.27 13.84
CA THR A 178 10.36 -3.33 14.82
C THR A 178 11.04 -4.67 14.55
N ILE A 179 11.56 -4.89 13.34
CA ILE A 179 12.19 -6.13 12.89
C ILE A 179 13.47 -5.78 12.11
N PRO A 180 14.53 -5.30 12.76
CA PRO A 180 15.73 -4.81 12.05
C PRO A 180 16.36 -5.85 11.11
N GLU A 181 16.21 -7.14 11.41
CA GLU A 181 16.68 -8.26 10.59
C GLU A 181 15.94 -8.37 9.24
N SER A 182 14.76 -7.73 9.10
CA SER A 182 13.98 -7.76 7.86
C SER A 182 14.62 -6.94 6.74
N ILE A 183 15.53 -6.01 7.05
CA ILE A 183 16.07 -5.02 6.10
C ILE A 183 16.73 -5.69 4.90
N GLU A 184 17.50 -6.77 5.11
CA GLU A 184 18.22 -7.47 4.05
C GLU A 184 17.27 -8.20 3.08
N LEU A 185 16.09 -8.58 3.56
CA LEU A 185 15.08 -9.34 2.81
C LEU A 185 13.93 -8.47 2.32
N LEU A 186 13.97 -7.16 2.58
CA LEU A 186 12.85 -6.25 2.37
C LEU A 186 12.55 -5.98 0.88
N SER A 187 13.58 -5.86 0.04
CA SER A 187 13.41 -5.55 -1.40
C SER A 187 12.52 -6.56 -2.12
N PRO A 188 12.76 -7.89 -2.07
CA PRO A 188 11.91 -8.84 -2.77
C PRO A 188 10.47 -8.86 -2.24
N VAL A 189 10.27 -8.68 -0.93
CA VAL A 189 8.92 -8.59 -0.33
C VAL A 189 8.21 -7.34 -0.82
N TYR A 190 8.87 -6.18 -0.79
CA TYR A 190 8.30 -4.91 -1.24
C TYR A 190 7.92 -4.94 -2.73
N GLU A 191 8.80 -5.46 -3.58
CA GLU A 191 8.54 -5.60 -5.02
C GLU A 191 7.34 -6.51 -5.29
N ASP A 192 7.23 -7.60 -4.56
CA ASP A 192 6.11 -8.53 -4.67
C ASP A 192 4.79 -7.91 -4.18
N MET A 193 4.79 -7.23 -3.02
CA MET A 193 3.64 -6.47 -2.52
C MET A 193 3.20 -5.37 -3.50
N GLN A 194 4.16 -4.69 -4.13
CA GLN A 194 3.86 -3.70 -5.17
C GLN A 194 3.22 -4.35 -6.40
N LYS A 195 3.79 -5.46 -6.90
CA LYS A 195 3.27 -6.21 -8.04
C LYS A 195 1.82 -6.63 -7.81
N TRP A 196 1.53 -7.27 -6.68
CA TRP A 196 0.17 -7.72 -6.36
C TRP A 196 -0.77 -6.57 -6.02
N GLY A 197 -0.25 -5.51 -5.40
CA GLY A 197 -0.97 -4.26 -5.19
C GLY A 197 -1.47 -3.63 -6.49
N LYS A 198 -0.73 -3.79 -7.59
CA LYS A 198 -1.10 -3.29 -8.94
C LYS A 198 -1.93 -4.29 -9.75
N CYS A 199 -2.02 -5.53 -9.30
CA CYS A 199 -2.76 -6.57 -10.01
C CYS A 199 -4.25 -6.24 -10.04
N ARG A 200 -4.79 -5.99 -11.24
CA ARG A 200 -6.18 -5.56 -11.44
C ARG A 200 -7.18 -6.70 -11.30
N THR A 201 -6.74 -7.94 -11.44
CA THR A 201 -7.63 -9.10 -11.55
C THR A 201 -7.06 -10.21 -10.69
N VAL A 202 -7.61 -10.38 -9.49
CA VAL A 202 -7.20 -11.43 -8.54
C VAL A 202 -8.30 -12.48 -8.38
N ILE A 203 -9.53 -12.05 -8.13
CA ILE A 203 -10.75 -12.88 -8.07
C ILE A 203 -11.68 -12.53 -9.23
N LYS A 204 -11.82 -11.23 -9.53
CA LYS A 204 -12.66 -10.70 -10.61
C LYS A 204 -11.93 -9.57 -11.33
N LYS A 205 -12.26 -9.36 -12.60
CA LYS A 205 -11.67 -8.29 -13.42
C LYS A 205 -11.89 -6.92 -12.75
N GLY A 206 -10.80 -6.23 -12.45
CA GLY A 206 -10.80 -4.89 -11.84
C GLY A 206 -11.00 -4.86 -10.33
N ASP A 207 -10.79 -5.96 -9.61
CA ASP A 207 -11.05 -6.04 -8.18
C ASP A 207 -9.93 -5.47 -7.30
N PHE A 208 -8.67 -5.52 -7.73
CA PHE A 208 -7.49 -5.14 -6.93
C PHE A 208 -7.51 -5.79 -5.53
N GLU A 209 -7.84 -7.07 -5.48
CA GLU A 209 -8.22 -7.68 -4.20
C GLU A 209 -7.10 -7.67 -3.17
N TYR A 210 -5.87 -8.00 -3.59
CA TYR A 210 -4.69 -7.96 -2.72
C TYR A 210 -4.51 -6.57 -2.08
N ARG A 211 -4.64 -5.50 -2.89
CA ARG A 211 -4.55 -4.11 -2.43
C ARG A 211 -5.59 -3.84 -1.33
N LYS A 212 -6.85 -4.22 -1.56
CA LYS A 212 -7.94 -3.99 -0.60
C LYS A 212 -7.70 -4.76 0.69
N ALA A 213 -7.31 -6.03 0.58
CA ALA A 213 -6.98 -6.88 1.71
C ALA A 213 -5.85 -6.29 2.56
N LEU A 214 -4.71 -5.95 1.93
CA LEU A 214 -3.56 -5.39 2.65
C LEU A 214 -3.91 -4.06 3.34
N ARG A 215 -4.63 -3.16 2.67
CA ARG A 215 -5.08 -1.90 3.28
C ARG A 215 -5.99 -2.14 4.49
N GLY A 216 -6.92 -3.10 4.37
CA GLY A 216 -7.82 -3.47 5.46
C GLY A 216 -7.10 -4.08 6.65
N ILE A 217 -6.17 -5.01 6.41
CA ILE A 217 -5.33 -5.62 7.46
C ILE A 217 -4.54 -4.56 8.17
N TRP A 218 -3.85 -3.68 7.45
CA TRP A 218 -3.07 -2.63 8.10
C TRP A 218 -3.93 -1.65 8.89
N ALA A 219 -5.10 -1.28 8.36
CA ALA A 219 -6.06 -0.46 9.09
C ALA A 219 -6.49 -1.14 10.40
N LYS A 220 -6.71 -2.46 10.38
CA LYS A 220 -7.08 -3.25 11.55
C LYS A 220 -5.92 -3.41 12.54
N ILE A 221 -4.70 -3.72 12.09
CA ILE A 221 -3.52 -3.79 12.98
C ILE A 221 -3.35 -2.49 13.75
N LYS A 222 -3.59 -1.35 13.10
CA LYS A 222 -3.48 -0.03 13.73
C LYS A 222 -4.51 0.24 14.84
N THR A 223 -5.59 -0.56 14.95
CA THR A 223 -6.54 -0.45 16.07
C THR A 223 -6.07 -1.16 17.32
N TYR A 224 -5.03 -2.00 17.23
CA TYR A 224 -4.40 -2.64 18.39
C TYR A 224 -3.26 -1.77 18.94
N GLU A 225 -2.92 -1.97 20.21
CA GLU A 225 -1.86 -1.25 20.93
C GLU A 225 -0.90 -2.23 21.63
N GLY A 226 0.26 -1.73 22.05
CA GLY A 226 1.26 -2.48 22.82
C GLY A 226 1.78 -3.73 22.09
N ASP A 227 1.99 -4.80 22.87
CA ASP A 227 2.61 -6.05 22.41
C ASP A 227 1.79 -6.75 21.33
N ILE A 228 0.46 -6.64 21.37
CA ILE A 228 -0.42 -7.25 20.36
C ILE A 228 -0.18 -6.61 18.98
N ARG A 229 -0.04 -5.28 18.94
CA ARG A 229 0.26 -4.58 17.68
C ARG A 229 1.63 -4.98 17.12
N LEU A 230 2.63 -5.14 18.00
CA LEU A 230 3.97 -5.56 17.60
C LEU A 230 3.96 -6.98 17.03
N GLU A 231 3.28 -7.92 17.70
CA GLU A 231 3.14 -9.30 17.21
C GLU A 231 2.40 -9.35 15.87
N LEU A 232 1.30 -8.60 15.72
CA LEU A 232 0.58 -8.51 14.44
C LEU A 232 1.44 -7.91 13.31
N THR A 233 2.28 -6.92 13.62
CA THR A 233 3.21 -6.32 12.66
C THR A 233 4.27 -7.33 12.21
N LYS A 234 4.76 -8.14 13.15
CA LYS A 234 5.68 -9.25 12.89
C LYS A 234 5.01 -10.36 12.07
N ARG A 235 3.78 -10.74 12.42
CA ARG A 235 3.03 -11.74 11.66
C ARG A 235 2.77 -11.28 10.22
N LEU A 236 2.44 -10.00 10.03
CA LEU A 236 2.27 -9.45 8.68
C LEU A 236 3.57 -9.56 7.86
N TRP A 237 4.74 -9.35 8.49
CA TRP A 237 6.03 -9.58 7.83
C TRP A 237 6.21 -11.04 7.42
N GLU A 238 6.01 -11.98 8.35
CA GLU A 238 6.18 -13.42 8.12
C GLU A 238 5.28 -13.90 6.96
N GLU A 239 3.99 -13.54 6.98
CA GLU A 239 3.04 -13.97 5.95
C GLU A 239 3.35 -13.32 4.58
N CYS A 240 3.81 -12.07 4.53
CA CYS A 240 4.24 -11.42 3.28
C CYS A 240 5.57 -11.96 2.75
N TYR A 241 6.50 -12.31 3.63
CA TYR A 241 7.79 -12.90 3.26
C TYR A 241 7.60 -14.31 2.70
N GLU A 242 6.80 -15.14 3.39
CA GLU A 242 6.48 -16.50 2.94
C GLU A 242 5.60 -16.53 1.68
N SER A 243 4.89 -15.45 1.37
CA SER A 243 4.08 -15.36 0.15
C SER A 243 4.88 -15.08 -1.10
N VAL A 244 6.15 -14.64 -1.00
CA VAL A 244 6.96 -14.27 -2.16
C VAL A 244 7.04 -15.43 -3.16
N GLY A 245 6.63 -15.16 -4.40
CA GLY A 245 6.60 -16.17 -5.47
C GLY A 245 5.36 -17.07 -5.49
N MET A 246 4.42 -16.91 -4.56
CA MET A 246 3.13 -17.61 -4.59
C MET A 246 2.17 -17.02 -5.64
N CYS A 247 1.06 -17.72 -5.89
CA CYS A 247 -0.05 -17.23 -6.71
C CYS A 247 -0.93 -16.23 -5.94
N ALA A 248 -1.88 -15.59 -6.63
CA ALA A 248 -2.74 -14.55 -6.06
C ALA A 248 -3.59 -15.05 -4.87
N GLN A 249 -4.14 -16.26 -4.99
CA GLN A 249 -4.91 -16.91 -3.92
C GLN A 249 -4.03 -17.23 -2.71
N GLY A 250 -2.81 -17.72 -2.94
CA GLY A 250 -1.81 -17.93 -1.89
C GLY A 250 -1.54 -16.67 -1.09
N HIS A 251 -1.39 -15.53 -1.77
CA HIS A 251 -1.21 -14.24 -1.11
C HIS A 251 -2.42 -13.85 -0.26
N LEU A 252 -3.64 -13.98 -0.79
CA LEU A 252 -4.84 -13.65 -0.03
C LEU A 252 -5.03 -14.54 1.20
N SER A 253 -4.72 -15.83 1.06
CA SER A 253 -4.80 -16.80 2.16
C SER A 253 -3.82 -16.45 3.28
N ARG A 254 -2.56 -16.17 2.92
CA ARG A 254 -1.51 -15.71 3.84
C ARG A 254 -1.89 -14.40 4.55
N LEU A 255 -2.42 -13.44 3.80
CA LEU A 255 -2.93 -12.18 4.35
C LEU A 255 -4.08 -12.40 5.36
N ALA A 256 -5.01 -13.33 5.08
CA ALA A 256 -6.09 -13.65 6.02
C ALA A 256 -5.58 -14.24 7.35
N ASN A 257 -4.44 -14.97 7.32
CA ASN A 257 -3.84 -15.57 8.50
C ASN A 257 -3.29 -14.55 9.51
N VAL A 258 -2.99 -13.32 9.08
CA VAL A 258 -2.38 -12.29 9.94
C VAL A 258 -3.21 -12.00 11.19
N LEU A 259 -4.53 -12.06 11.08
CA LEU A 259 -5.46 -11.73 12.17
C LEU A 259 -6.01 -12.96 12.89
N VAL A 260 -5.65 -14.18 12.45
CA VAL A 260 -6.12 -15.42 13.05
C VAL A 260 -5.62 -15.52 14.49
N GLY A 261 -6.54 -15.79 15.42
CA GLY A 261 -6.24 -15.86 16.85
C GLY A 261 -6.19 -14.50 17.56
N PHE A 262 -6.30 -13.39 16.82
CA PHE A 262 -6.39 -12.03 17.37
C PHE A 262 -7.77 -11.41 17.14
N ASP A 263 -8.41 -11.72 16.01
CA ASP A 263 -9.79 -11.34 15.74
C ASP A 263 -10.67 -12.60 15.77
N GLU A 264 -11.58 -12.68 16.75
CA GLU A 264 -12.49 -13.84 16.93
C GLU A 264 -13.39 -14.08 15.71
N THR A 265 -13.59 -13.06 14.86
CA THR A 265 -14.37 -13.21 13.63
C THR A 265 -13.58 -13.91 12.53
N ILE A 266 -12.25 -13.98 12.63
CA ILE A 266 -11.36 -14.58 11.64
C ILE A 266 -10.84 -15.92 12.19
N LYS A 267 -11.38 -17.01 11.63
CA LYS A 267 -11.07 -18.37 12.07
C LYS A 267 -9.82 -18.92 11.37
N PRO A 268 -9.00 -19.74 12.05
CA PRO A 268 -7.85 -20.40 11.44
C PRO A 268 -8.28 -21.32 10.29
N PRO A 269 -7.43 -21.50 9.26
CA PRO A 269 -7.68 -22.48 8.21
C PRO A 269 -7.92 -23.86 8.84
N SER A 270 -9.17 -24.32 8.79
CA SER A 270 -9.51 -25.68 9.25
C SER A 270 -9.14 -26.63 8.12
N SER A 271 -8.47 -27.75 8.45
CA SER A 271 -8.26 -28.79 7.43
C SER A 271 -9.59 -29.14 6.76
N SER A 272 -9.61 -29.49 5.46
CA SER A 272 -10.87 -29.85 4.76
C SER A 272 -11.68 -30.90 5.54
N LYS A 273 -10.99 -31.79 6.25
CA LYS A 273 -11.58 -32.80 7.13
C LYS A 273 -12.22 -32.21 8.40
N GLN A 274 -11.59 -31.23 9.03
CA GLN A 274 -12.15 -30.54 10.19
C GLN A 274 -13.35 -29.66 9.80
N TYR A 275 -13.25 -28.92 8.69
CA TYR A 275 -14.37 -28.17 8.12
C TYR A 275 -15.57 -29.09 7.84
N PHE A 276 -15.32 -30.21 7.15
CA PHE A 276 -16.33 -31.22 6.87
C PHE A 276 -17.00 -31.74 8.15
N GLN A 277 -16.21 -32.11 9.17
CA GLN A 277 -16.73 -32.58 10.46
C GLN A 277 -17.58 -31.52 11.17
N GLU A 278 -17.15 -30.26 11.20
CA GLU A 278 -17.90 -29.17 11.81
C GLU A 278 -19.23 -28.90 11.08
N GLN A 279 -19.23 -28.91 9.73
CA GLN A 279 -20.43 -28.70 8.94
C GLN A 279 -21.42 -29.87 9.05
N ILE A 280 -20.95 -31.12 9.02
CA ILE A 280 -21.79 -32.31 9.27
C ILE A 280 -22.40 -32.28 10.68
N ALA A 281 -21.62 -31.90 11.69
CA ALA A 281 -22.11 -31.77 13.07
C ALA A 281 -23.14 -30.63 13.21
N ASN A 282 -23.01 -29.54 12.46
CA ASN A 282 -24.01 -28.48 12.42
C ASN A 282 -25.28 -28.92 11.68
N LEU A 283 -25.14 -29.64 10.57
CA LEU A 283 -26.25 -30.21 9.79
C LEU A 283 -27.08 -31.19 10.63
N SER A 284 -26.44 -32.03 11.45
CA SER A 284 -27.15 -33.01 12.28
C SER A 284 -28.05 -32.35 13.33
N ARG A 285 -27.62 -31.19 13.85
CA ARG A 285 -28.35 -30.38 14.84
C ARG A 285 -29.49 -29.54 14.26
N LYS A 286 -29.56 -29.37 12.93
CA LYS A 286 -30.66 -28.62 12.31
C LYS A 286 -31.95 -29.44 12.34
N ASP A 287 -33.08 -28.75 12.52
CA ASP A 287 -34.41 -29.34 12.50
C ASP A 287 -34.90 -29.46 11.05
N LEU A 288 -34.29 -30.38 10.30
CA LEU A 288 -34.57 -30.68 8.89
C LEU A 288 -34.92 -32.16 8.75
N SER A 289 -35.64 -32.51 7.70
CA SER A 289 -35.90 -33.92 7.39
C SER A 289 -34.61 -34.68 7.08
N THR A 290 -34.59 -35.99 7.35
CA THR A 290 -33.42 -36.85 7.08
C THR A 290 -33.00 -36.79 5.62
N GLU A 291 -33.97 -36.75 4.69
CA GLU A 291 -33.70 -36.63 3.24
C GLU A 291 -33.01 -35.31 2.88
N GLU A 292 -33.42 -34.20 3.50
CA GLU A 292 -32.78 -32.89 3.30
C GLU A 292 -31.37 -32.85 3.91
N LYS A 293 -31.15 -33.49 5.07
CA LYS A 293 -29.82 -33.60 5.68
C LYS A 293 -28.87 -34.43 4.81
N ILE A 294 -29.33 -35.56 4.29
CA ILE A 294 -28.54 -36.43 3.39
C ILE A 294 -28.18 -35.68 2.10
N LYS A 295 -29.12 -34.92 1.52
CA LYS A 295 -28.86 -34.12 0.32
C LYS A 295 -27.77 -33.06 0.58
N LEU A 296 -27.92 -32.26 1.63
CA LEU A 296 -26.95 -31.21 1.98
C LEU A 296 -25.58 -31.80 2.39
N ALA A 297 -25.57 -32.94 3.06
CA ALA A 297 -24.33 -33.65 3.40
C ALA A 297 -23.63 -34.20 2.14
N THR A 298 -24.38 -34.68 1.15
CA THR A 298 -23.83 -35.16 -0.13
C THR A 298 -23.22 -34.01 -0.92
N GLU A 299 -23.91 -32.86 -1.00
CA GLU A 299 -23.38 -31.63 -1.61
C GLU A 299 -22.09 -31.17 -0.92
N LEU A 300 -22.04 -31.24 0.41
CA LEU A 300 -20.83 -30.93 1.18
C LEU A 300 -19.70 -31.94 0.94
N MET A 301 -19.99 -33.24 0.81
CA MET A 301 -19.00 -34.27 0.46
C MET A 301 -18.40 -34.04 -0.93
N ASP A 302 -19.20 -33.57 -1.88
CA ASP A 302 -18.74 -33.19 -3.20
C ASP A 302 -17.87 -31.93 -3.15
N GLU A 303 -18.23 -30.94 -2.34
CA GLU A 303 -17.45 -29.70 -2.15
C GLU A 303 -16.05 -29.97 -1.58
N VAL A 304 -15.91 -30.94 -0.66
CA VAL A 304 -14.62 -31.29 -0.05
C VAL A 304 -13.89 -32.42 -0.77
N GLU A 305 -14.39 -32.87 -1.92
CA GLU A 305 -13.84 -33.97 -2.71
C GLU A 305 -13.66 -35.27 -1.90
N LEU A 306 -14.61 -35.60 -1.01
CA LEU A 306 -14.54 -36.81 -0.18
C LEU A 306 -14.62 -38.06 -1.08
N PRO A 307 -13.67 -39.01 -0.99
CA PRO A 307 -13.71 -40.26 -1.75
C PRO A 307 -15.02 -41.04 -1.53
N GLN A 308 -15.56 -41.64 -2.58
CA GLN A 308 -16.89 -42.29 -2.55
C GLN A 308 -16.98 -43.43 -1.51
N ASP A 309 -15.89 -44.15 -1.31
CA ASP A 309 -15.74 -45.22 -0.33
C ASP A 309 -15.78 -44.73 1.13
N GLU A 310 -15.47 -43.46 1.37
CA GLU A 310 -15.54 -42.84 2.70
C GLU A 310 -16.91 -42.24 3.03
N ARG A 311 -17.87 -42.18 2.09
CA ARG A 311 -19.13 -41.42 2.25
C ARG A 311 -20.22 -42.13 3.05
N ALA A 312 -20.38 -43.45 2.83
CA ALA A 312 -21.50 -44.21 3.40
C ALA A 312 -21.61 -44.10 4.93
N PRO A 313 -20.52 -44.20 5.73
CA PRO A 313 -20.60 -44.12 7.18
C PRO A 313 -21.13 -42.77 7.70
N TRP A 314 -20.97 -41.68 6.95
CA TRP A 314 -21.43 -40.35 7.35
C TRP A 314 -22.90 -40.12 7.00
N LEU A 315 -23.38 -40.67 5.88
CA LEU A 315 -24.78 -40.56 5.48
C LEU A 315 -25.68 -41.44 6.36
N GLU A 316 -25.17 -42.60 6.80
CA GLU A 316 -25.86 -43.51 7.72
C GLU A 316 -26.00 -42.96 9.15
N ALA A 317 -25.30 -41.87 9.50
CA ALA A 317 -25.29 -41.30 10.83
C ALA A 317 -26.40 -40.25 11.11
N PHE A 318 -27.24 -39.91 10.11
CA PHE A 318 -28.36 -38.96 10.23
C PHE A 318 -29.68 -39.65 10.56
#